data_AF-A0A9E5FZH9-F1
#
_entry.id   AF-A0A9E5FZH9-F1
#
_cell.length_a   1.000
_cell.length_b   1.000
_cell.length_c   1.000
_cell.angle_alpha   90.00
_cell.angle_beta   90.00
_cell.angle_gamma   90.00
#
_symmetry.space_group_name_H-M   'P 1'
#
loop_
_entity.id
_entity.type
_entity.pdbx_description
1 polymer ?
#
loop_
_entity_poly.entity_id
_entity_poly.type
_entity_poly.pdbx_seq_one_letter_code
_entity_poly.pdbx_strand_id
1 'polypeptide(L)'
;MQVLHAPEQLAPYVGCALVPTMGALHAGHGALMRRMSGRGMPVLATVFVNPTQFAPREDFAKYPRTLADDVKLAEACGAHAVFAPTAETIYPFGLDAARAEAAAWPLPDVANQPRLEDASRPTHFGGVCQVVARLFDLTKPAIAVFGEKDFQQLRVLEDMAAMARAADERWG
;
A
#
# COMPACT_ATOMS: atom_id res chain seq x y z
N MET A 1 1.25 19.08 8.27
CA MET A 1 0.31 18.19 7.55
C MET A 1 -0.45 17.28 8.53
N GLN A 2 -1.67 16.82 8.21
CA GLN A 2 -2.43 15.91 9.08
C GLN A 2 -1.89 14.47 9.03
N VAL A 3 -1.86 13.81 10.19
CA VAL A 3 -1.59 12.37 10.32
C VAL A 3 -2.88 11.70 10.78
N LEU A 4 -3.33 10.71 10.01
CA LEU A 4 -4.58 10.00 10.20
C LEU A 4 -4.25 8.60 10.70
N HIS A 5 -4.97 8.12 11.71
CA HIS A 5 -4.75 6.80 12.31
C HIS A 5 -5.97 5.90 12.20
N ALA A 6 -7.17 6.48 12.05
CA ALA A 6 -8.43 5.76 12.05
C ALA A 6 -9.19 5.95 10.72
N PRO A 7 -9.93 4.93 10.24
CA PRO A 7 -10.63 4.96 8.95
C PRO A 7 -11.64 6.11 8.80
N GLU A 8 -12.33 6.49 9.86
CA GLU A 8 -13.31 7.58 9.86
C GLU A 8 -12.70 8.93 9.48
N GLN A 9 -11.38 9.09 9.66
CA GLN A 9 -10.65 10.30 9.29
C GLN A 9 -10.35 10.38 7.78
N LEU A 10 -10.57 9.30 7.03
CA LEU A 10 -10.34 9.22 5.59
C LEU A 10 -11.46 9.82 4.75
N ALA A 11 -12.62 10.14 5.36
CA ALA A 11 -13.77 10.68 4.63
C ALA A 11 -13.44 11.88 3.71
N PRO A 12 -12.60 12.87 4.12
CA PRO A 12 -12.20 13.98 3.25
C PRO A 12 -11.25 13.59 2.10
N TYR A 13 -10.73 12.37 2.10
CA TYR A 13 -9.71 11.87 1.17
C TYR A 13 -10.25 10.73 0.27
N VAL A 14 -11.55 10.46 0.31
CA VAL A 14 -12.20 9.59 -0.69
C VAL A 14 -12.00 10.17 -2.08
N GLY A 15 -11.58 9.36 -3.06
CA GLY A 15 -11.22 9.83 -4.40
C GLY A 15 -9.84 10.48 -4.50
N CYS A 16 -8.94 10.25 -3.52
CA CYS A 16 -7.57 10.77 -3.53
C CYS A 16 -6.67 10.16 -4.63
N ALA A 17 -5.52 10.82 -4.82
CA ALA A 17 -4.32 10.19 -5.32
C ALA A 17 -3.61 9.47 -4.17
N LEU A 18 -3.70 8.15 -4.13
CA LEU A 18 -3.08 7.32 -3.11
C LEU A 18 -1.63 7.01 -3.48
N VAL A 19 -0.71 7.18 -2.53
CA VAL A 19 0.69 6.75 -2.62
C VAL A 19 0.96 5.76 -1.49
N PRO A 20 0.75 4.44 -1.70
CA PRO A 20 0.98 3.45 -0.66
C PRO A 20 2.47 3.32 -0.34
N THR A 21 2.84 3.38 0.93
CA THR A 21 4.23 3.13 1.37
C THR A 21 4.29 2.40 2.71
N MET A 22 5.44 1.81 3.01
CA MET A 22 5.74 1.24 4.33
C MET A 22 6.45 2.22 5.28
N GLY A 23 6.61 3.50 4.91
CA GLY A 23 7.46 4.45 5.64
C GLY A 23 8.93 4.38 5.24
N ALA A 24 9.79 5.01 6.04
CA ALA A 24 11.20 5.24 5.71
C ALA A 24 11.35 5.93 4.34
N LEU A 25 10.64 7.05 4.20
CA LEU A 25 10.50 7.75 2.95
C LEU A 25 11.83 8.33 2.48
N HIS A 26 11.96 8.44 1.16
CA HIS A 26 13.16 8.95 0.50
C HIS A 26 12.75 9.68 -0.79
N ALA A 27 13.73 10.23 -1.52
CA ALA A 27 13.47 11.05 -2.71
C ALA A 27 12.56 10.36 -3.76
N GLY A 28 12.69 9.04 -3.94
CA GLY A 28 11.80 8.23 -4.78
C GLY A 28 10.32 8.34 -4.38
N HIS A 29 9.97 8.10 -3.11
CA HIS A 29 8.62 8.28 -2.59
C HIS A 29 8.11 9.72 -2.78
N GLY A 30 8.97 10.70 -2.48
CA GLY A 30 8.65 12.11 -2.68
C GLY A 30 8.36 12.48 -4.14
N ALA A 31 9.01 11.82 -5.10
CA ALA A 31 8.76 12.04 -6.52
C ALA A 31 7.35 11.58 -6.94
N LEU A 32 6.85 10.48 -6.38
CA LEU A 32 5.47 10.01 -6.63
C LEU A 32 4.44 11.04 -6.12
N MET A 33 4.65 11.55 -4.90
CA MET A 33 3.77 12.57 -4.31
C MET A 33 3.80 13.88 -5.11
N ARG A 34 5.00 14.37 -5.47
CA ARG A 34 5.15 15.58 -6.29
C ARG A 34 4.47 15.46 -7.65
N ARG A 35 4.52 14.27 -8.27
CA ARG A 35 3.86 14.02 -9.56
C ARG A 35 2.34 14.19 -9.48
N MET A 36 1.75 13.90 -8.32
CA MET A 36 0.30 14.00 -8.11
C MET A 36 -0.15 15.32 -7.49
N SER A 37 0.76 16.05 -6.83
CA SER A 37 0.46 17.35 -6.26
C SER A 37 -0.04 18.34 -7.32
N GLY A 38 -1.09 19.09 -7.00
CA GLY A 38 -1.70 20.08 -7.89
C GLY A 38 -2.58 19.51 -9.02
N ARG A 39 -2.83 18.19 -9.08
CA ARG A 39 -3.68 17.56 -10.12
C ARG A 39 -5.19 17.57 -9.83
N GLY A 40 -5.66 18.38 -8.88
CA GLY A 40 -7.09 18.54 -8.58
C GLY A 40 -7.70 17.45 -7.69
N MET A 41 -6.87 16.62 -7.03
CA MET A 41 -7.30 15.64 -6.03
C MET A 41 -6.34 15.68 -4.83
N PRO A 42 -6.81 15.36 -3.62
CA PRO A 42 -5.91 15.31 -2.46
C PRO A 42 -4.92 14.17 -2.64
N VAL A 43 -3.66 14.41 -2.28
CA VAL A 43 -2.61 13.38 -2.27
C VAL A 43 -2.56 12.76 -0.88
N LEU A 44 -2.87 11.47 -0.78
CA LEU A 44 -2.85 10.71 0.46
C LEU A 44 -1.69 9.71 0.41
N ALA A 45 -0.70 9.87 1.27
CA ALA A 45 0.35 8.87 1.45
C ALA A 45 -0.03 7.90 2.56
N THR A 46 0.35 6.62 2.47
CA THR A 46 0.28 5.72 3.63
C THR A 46 1.65 5.47 4.21
N VAL A 47 1.73 5.26 5.52
CA VAL A 47 2.92 4.77 6.23
C VAL A 47 2.49 3.57 7.08
N PHE A 48 2.62 2.38 6.51
CA PHE A 48 2.23 1.15 7.19
C PHE A 48 3.16 -0.01 6.81
N VAL A 49 3.99 -0.46 7.76
CA VAL A 49 4.81 -1.66 7.59
C VAL A 49 3.89 -2.87 7.74
N ASN A 50 3.39 -3.38 6.61
CA ASN A 50 2.48 -4.51 6.59
C ASN A 50 3.16 -5.79 7.10
N PRO A 51 2.70 -6.45 8.17
CA PRO A 51 3.30 -7.70 8.64
C PRO A 51 3.00 -8.93 7.76
N THR A 52 1.91 -8.93 6.97
CA THR A 52 1.49 -10.12 6.21
C THR A 52 2.32 -10.35 4.95
N GLN A 53 3.01 -9.33 4.45
CA GLN A 53 3.93 -9.45 3.32
C GLN A 53 5.35 -9.87 3.72
N PHE A 54 5.60 -10.16 5.01
CA PHE A 54 6.88 -10.64 5.52
C PHE A 54 6.81 -12.11 5.92
N ALA A 55 7.75 -12.93 5.44
CA ALA A 55 7.92 -14.30 5.93
C ALA A 55 8.54 -14.31 7.35
N PRO A 56 8.42 -15.41 8.13
CA PRO A 56 8.92 -15.46 9.51
C PRO A 56 10.42 -15.18 9.68
N ARG A 57 11.22 -15.36 8.63
CA ARG A 57 12.67 -15.10 8.62
C ARG A 57 13.05 -13.76 7.99
N GLU A 58 12.09 -12.99 7.49
CA GLU A 58 12.32 -11.67 6.93
C GLU A 58 12.34 -10.60 8.03
N ASP A 59 12.97 -9.46 7.73
CA ASP A 59 13.36 -8.45 8.71
C ASP A 59 12.22 -7.48 9.10
N PHE A 60 11.01 -7.98 9.36
CA PHE A 60 9.87 -7.16 9.82
C PHE A 60 10.20 -6.35 11.09
N ALA A 61 10.89 -6.99 12.05
CA ALA A 61 11.26 -6.35 13.31
C ALA A 61 12.32 -5.25 13.11
N LYS A 62 13.21 -5.41 12.12
CA LYS A 62 14.29 -4.46 11.84
C LYS A 62 13.92 -3.39 10.83
N TYR A 63 12.73 -3.46 10.23
CA TYR A 63 12.28 -2.48 9.25
C TYR A 63 12.27 -1.07 9.87
N PRO A 64 12.91 -0.07 9.25
CA PRO A 64 13.00 1.28 9.79
C PRO A 64 11.63 1.92 9.95
N ARG A 65 11.38 2.54 11.11
CA ARG A 65 10.12 3.23 11.44
C ARG A 65 10.44 4.66 11.83
N THR A 66 10.25 5.59 10.91
CA THR A 66 10.66 6.99 11.01
C THR A 66 9.51 7.95 10.73
N LEU A 67 8.32 7.66 11.30
CA LEU A 67 7.08 8.37 10.97
C LEU A 67 7.20 9.90 11.02
N ALA A 68 7.92 10.44 12.00
CA ALA A 68 8.12 11.89 12.11
C ALA A 68 8.86 12.49 10.90
N ASP A 69 9.87 11.80 10.38
CA ASP A 69 10.62 12.24 9.20
C ASP A 69 9.88 11.93 7.90
N ASP A 70 9.14 10.81 7.88
CA ASP A 70 8.24 10.46 6.78
C ASP A 70 7.18 11.56 6.56
N VAL A 71 6.54 12.04 7.63
CA VAL A 71 5.54 13.11 7.58
C VAL A 71 6.15 14.42 7.06
N LYS A 72 7.35 14.80 7.54
CA LYS A 72 8.05 16.01 7.04
C LYS A 72 8.33 15.92 5.55
N LEU A 73 8.84 14.78 5.08
CA LEU A 73 9.15 14.58 3.67
C LEU A 73 7.88 14.60 2.82
N ALA A 74 6.83 13.90 3.25
CA ALA A 74 5.56 13.85 2.54
C ALA A 74 4.91 15.22 2.43
N GLU A 75 4.90 16.01 3.51
CA GLU A 75 4.43 17.40 3.51
C GLU A 75 5.22 18.27 2.53
N ALA A 76 6.56 18.20 2.57
CA ALA A 76 7.42 18.93 1.64
C ALA A 76 7.23 18.53 0.17
N CYS A 77 6.69 17.33 -0.08
CA CYS A 77 6.41 16.82 -1.43
C CYS A 77 4.96 17.03 -1.88
N GLY A 78 4.15 17.74 -1.11
CA GLY A 78 2.78 18.11 -1.47
C GLY A 78 1.72 17.05 -1.16
N ALA A 79 2.01 16.10 -0.25
CA ALA A 79 0.96 15.28 0.35
C ALA A 79 0.02 16.15 1.19
N HIS A 80 -1.26 15.82 1.19
CA HIS A 80 -2.29 16.52 1.96
C HIS A 80 -2.49 15.86 3.33
N ALA A 81 -2.31 14.54 3.41
CA ALA A 81 -2.28 13.79 4.66
C ALA A 81 -1.41 12.54 4.54
N VAL A 82 -1.01 12.02 5.70
CA VAL A 82 -0.43 10.68 5.85
C VAL A 82 -1.40 9.81 6.64
N PHE A 83 -1.81 8.68 6.08
CA PHE A 83 -2.51 7.64 6.82
C PHE A 83 -1.49 6.65 7.40
N ALA A 84 -1.36 6.65 8.72
CA ALA A 84 -0.44 5.81 9.49
C ALA A 84 -1.23 4.91 10.46
N PRO A 85 -1.96 3.90 9.95
CA PRO A 85 -2.79 3.00 10.75
C PRO A 85 -1.96 2.02 11.57
N THR A 86 -2.58 1.43 12.60
CA THR A 86 -2.02 0.24 13.27
C THR A 86 -2.37 -1.04 12.50
N ALA A 87 -1.76 -2.16 12.90
CA ALA A 87 -2.11 -3.46 12.32
C ALA A 87 -3.56 -3.83 12.63
N GLU A 88 -4.07 -3.51 13.81
CA GLU A 88 -5.46 -3.75 14.22
C GLU A 88 -6.45 -2.93 13.38
N THR A 89 -6.07 -1.71 12.99
CA THR A 89 -6.88 -0.90 12.07
C THR A 89 -7.02 -1.54 10.69
N ILE A 90 -5.94 -2.12 10.15
CA ILE A 90 -5.95 -2.76 8.83
C ILE A 90 -6.52 -4.19 8.90
N TYR A 91 -6.29 -4.88 10.01
CA TYR A 91 -6.63 -6.29 10.25
C TYR A 91 -7.46 -6.43 11.53
N PRO A 92 -8.75 -6.03 11.52
CA PRO A 92 -9.59 -6.01 12.72
C PRO A 92 -9.88 -7.40 13.30
N PHE A 93 -9.71 -8.46 12.51
CA PHE A 93 -9.88 -9.86 12.93
C PHE A 93 -8.59 -10.51 13.42
N GLY A 94 -7.52 -9.72 13.60
CA GLY A 94 -6.24 -10.19 14.10
C GLY A 94 -5.28 -10.67 13.00
N LEU A 95 -4.00 -10.72 13.37
CA LEU A 95 -2.91 -10.97 12.42
C LEU A 95 -2.88 -12.41 11.89
N ASP A 96 -3.32 -13.39 12.68
CA ASP A 96 -3.34 -14.79 12.22
C ASP A 96 -4.39 -15.01 11.13
N ALA A 97 -5.58 -14.43 11.29
CA ALA A 97 -6.61 -14.43 10.25
C ALA A 97 -6.12 -13.69 9.00
N ALA A 98 -5.46 -12.53 9.18
CA ALA A 98 -4.89 -11.78 8.07
C ALA A 98 -3.80 -12.56 7.32
N ARG A 99 -2.93 -13.29 8.02
CA ARG A 99 -1.91 -14.16 7.38
C ARG A 99 -2.54 -15.32 6.62
N ALA A 100 -3.59 -15.92 7.16
CA ALA A 100 -4.33 -16.98 6.46
C ALA A 100 -5.00 -16.45 5.19
N GLU A 101 -5.65 -15.28 5.26
CA GLU A 101 -6.24 -14.61 4.09
C GLU A 101 -5.16 -14.24 3.06
N ALA A 102 -4.01 -13.71 3.47
CA ALA A 102 -2.90 -13.39 2.58
C ALA A 102 -2.36 -14.63 1.86
N ALA A 103 -2.21 -15.75 2.57
CA ALA A 103 -1.73 -17.00 2.00
C ALA A 103 -2.72 -17.63 0.99
N ALA A 104 -4.01 -17.35 1.14
CA ALA A 104 -5.08 -17.81 0.25
C ALA A 104 -5.47 -16.77 -0.81
N TRP A 105 -4.77 -15.63 -0.90
CA TRP A 105 -5.15 -14.55 -1.80
C TRP A 105 -5.06 -15.00 -3.28
N PRO A 106 -6.07 -14.72 -4.12
CA PRO A 106 -6.02 -15.04 -5.53
C PRO A 106 -4.98 -14.15 -6.22
N LEU A 107 -3.89 -14.76 -6.70
CA LEU A 107 -2.77 -14.05 -7.31
C LEU A 107 -2.82 -14.15 -8.84
N PRO A 108 -2.48 -13.06 -9.56
CA PRO A 108 -2.25 -13.13 -10.99
C PRO A 108 -0.99 -13.96 -11.30
N ASP A 109 -0.89 -14.48 -12.52
CA ASP A 109 0.24 -15.33 -12.95
C ASP A 109 1.60 -14.64 -12.76
N VAL A 110 1.66 -13.31 -12.96
CA VAL A 110 2.88 -12.50 -12.80
C VAL A 110 3.42 -12.46 -11.35
N ALA A 111 2.61 -12.88 -10.38
CA ALA A 111 3.07 -13.05 -8.99
C ALA A 111 3.89 -14.33 -8.77
N ASN A 112 3.79 -15.31 -9.68
CA ASN A 112 4.46 -16.62 -9.57
C ASN A 112 5.46 -16.88 -10.72
N GLN A 113 5.51 -15.97 -11.70
CA GLN A 113 6.44 -15.94 -12.82
C GLN A 113 6.78 -14.46 -13.05
N PRO A 114 8.05 -14.05 -13.13
CA PRO A 114 9.08 -14.67 -13.95
C PRO A 114 10.32 -15.11 -13.16
N ARG A 115 10.19 -15.42 -11.86
CA ARG A 115 11.29 -15.70 -10.92
C ARG A 115 12.17 -14.47 -10.64
N LEU A 116 11.51 -13.35 -10.32
CA LEU A 116 12.14 -12.15 -9.75
C LEU A 116 12.02 -12.20 -8.21
N GLU A 117 11.19 -11.34 -7.61
CA GLU A 117 10.97 -11.34 -6.17
C GLU A 117 10.27 -12.61 -5.70
N ASP A 118 9.35 -13.15 -6.51
CA ASP A 118 8.61 -14.39 -6.25
C ASP A 118 9.50 -15.59 -5.93
N ALA A 119 10.67 -15.69 -6.56
CA ALA A 119 11.62 -16.76 -6.29
C ALA A 119 12.30 -16.64 -4.91
N SER A 120 12.48 -15.41 -4.42
CA SER A 120 13.14 -15.13 -3.14
C SER A 120 12.16 -15.00 -1.98
N ARG A 121 10.90 -14.63 -2.26
CA ARG A 121 9.88 -14.29 -1.27
C ARG A 121 8.52 -14.89 -1.68
N PRO A 122 8.36 -16.23 -1.63
CA PRO A 122 7.22 -16.93 -2.23
C PRO A 122 5.86 -16.61 -1.60
N THR A 123 5.84 -16.02 -0.40
CA THR A 123 4.59 -15.62 0.30
C THR A 123 4.33 -14.12 0.23
N HIS A 124 5.18 -13.35 -0.44
CA HIS A 124 5.19 -11.89 -0.37
C HIS A 124 3.94 -11.26 -1.01
N PHE A 125 3.64 -11.66 -2.26
CA PHE A 125 2.60 -11.00 -3.05
C PHE A 125 1.20 -11.20 -2.50
N GLY A 126 0.91 -12.32 -1.82
CA GLY A 126 -0.37 -12.51 -1.14
C GLY A 126 -0.62 -11.42 -0.09
N GLY A 127 0.39 -11.10 0.71
CA GLY A 127 0.33 -10.01 1.69
C GLY A 127 0.26 -8.62 1.06
N VAL A 128 1.00 -8.40 -0.03
CA VAL A 128 0.97 -7.11 -0.78
C VAL A 128 -0.41 -6.86 -1.39
N CYS A 129 -0.96 -7.83 -2.11
CA CYS A 129 -2.27 -7.71 -2.72
C CYS A 129 -3.36 -7.50 -1.68
N GLN A 130 -3.30 -8.26 -0.57
CA GLN A 130 -4.23 -8.08 0.54
C GLN A 130 -4.19 -6.66 1.12
N VAL A 131 -3.00 -6.14 1.47
CA VAL A 131 -2.92 -4.81 2.10
C VAL A 131 -3.31 -3.71 1.11
N VAL A 132 -2.93 -3.80 -0.16
CA VAL A 132 -3.30 -2.81 -1.17
C VAL A 132 -4.80 -2.83 -1.42
N ALA A 133 -5.43 -4.00 -1.49
CA ALA A 133 -6.88 -4.11 -1.57
C ALA A 133 -7.55 -3.43 -0.38
N ARG A 134 -7.13 -3.74 0.86
CA ARG A 134 -7.66 -3.07 2.07
C ARG A 134 -7.51 -1.55 2.02
N LEU A 135 -6.36 -1.05 1.55
CA LEU A 135 -6.18 0.39 1.38
C LEU A 135 -7.14 0.96 0.33
N PHE A 136 -7.41 0.25 -0.77
CA PHE A 136 -8.40 0.66 -1.76
C PHE A 136 -9.82 0.67 -1.19
N ASP A 137 -10.23 -0.34 -0.41
CA ASP A 137 -11.52 -0.35 0.30
C ASP A 137 -11.69 0.90 1.18
N LEU A 138 -10.64 1.25 1.92
CA LEU A 138 -10.64 2.31 2.92
C LEU A 138 -10.60 3.70 2.29
N THR A 139 -9.75 3.90 1.28
CA THR A 139 -9.50 5.24 0.72
C THR A 139 -10.25 5.51 -0.56
N LYS A 140 -10.78 4.48 -1.24
CA LYS A 140 -11.49 4.57 -2.53
C LYS A 140 -10.79 5.54 -3.49
N PRO A 141 -9.51 5.30 -3.80
CA PRO A 141 -8.70 6.30 -4.50
C PRO A 141 -9.18 6.46 -5.95
N ALA A 142 -9.11 7.68 -6.48
CA ALA A 142 -9.30 7.91 -7.92
C ALA A 142 -8.11 7.37 -8.73
N ILE A 143 -6.93 7.36 -8.12
CA ILE A 143 -5.70 6.80 -8.68
C ILE A 143 -4.78 6.34 -7.56
N ALA A 144 -4.09 5.22 -7.75
CA ALA A 144 -3.01 4.77 -6.90
C ALA A 144 -1.69 4.80 -7.67
N VAL A 145 -0.63 5.30 -7.04
CA VAL A 145 0.68 5.50 -7.69
C VAL A 145 1.75 4.70 -6.97
N PHE A 146 2.49 3.90 -7.74
CA PHE A 146 3.55 3.02 -7.27
C PHE A 146 4.86 3.34 -7.99
N GLY A 147 5.98 3.01 -7.35
CA GLY A 147 7.31 3.17 -7.94
C GLY A 147 7.64 2.02 -8.89
N GLU A 148 8.33 2.32 -9.99
CA GLU A 148 8.75 1.32 -10.98
C GLU A 148 9.94 0.46 -10.52
N LYS A 149 10.60 0.84 -9.42
CA LYS A 149 11.75 0.09 -8.86
C LYS A 149 11.37 -1.35 -8.53
N ASP A 150 10.19 -1.56 -7.94
CA ASP A 150 9.65 -2.87 -7.60
C ASP A 150 8.74 -3.32 -8.75
N PHE A 151 9.35 -3.56 -9.92
CA PHE A 151 8.64 -3.78 -11.19
C PHE A 151 7.63 -4.93 -11.09
N GLN A 152 7.99 -6.05 -10.46
CA GLN A 152 7.09 -7.18 -10.32
C GLN A 152 5.87 -6.81 -9.46
N GLN A 153 6.06 -6.09 -8.36
CA GLN A 153 4.95 -5.60 -7.54
C GLN A 153 4.02 -4.70 -8.35
N LEU A 154 4.56 -3.76 -9.14
CA LEU A 154 3.75 -2.91 -10.00
C LEU A 154 2.88 -3.76 -10.96
N ARG A 155 3.48 -4.74 -11.64
CA ARG A 155 2.75 -5.64 -12.56
C ARG A 155 1.69 -6.48 -11.85
N VAL A 156 2.00 -7.03 -10.67
CA VAL A 156 1.06 -7.79 -9.85
C VAL A 156 -0.15 -6.92 -9.47
N LEU A 157 0.07 -5.68 -9.07
CA LEU A 157 -1.00 -4.78 -8.66
C LEU A 157 -1.84 -4.27 -9.84
N GLU A 158 -1.24 -4.04 -11.01
CA GLU A 158 -1.96 -3.73 -12.24
C GLU A 158 -2.90 -4.88 -12.64
N ASP A 159 -2.40 -6.11 -12.65
CA ASP A 159 -3.20 -7.29 -12.99
C ASP A 159 -4.29 -7.57 -11.93
N MET A 160 -3.97 -7.41 -10.64
CA MET A 160 -4.95 -7.51 -9.55
C MET A 160 -6.09 -6.50 -9.73
N ALA A 161 -5.78 -5.25 -10.05
CA ALA A 161 -6.79 -4.22 -10.29
C ALA A 161 -7.64 -4.53 -11.52
N ALA A 162 -7.04 -5.04 -12.60
CA ALA A 162 -7.75 -5.46 -13.81
C ALA A 162 -8.72 -6.63 -13.53
N MET A 163 -8.29 -7.64 -12.77
CA MET A 163 -9.13 -8.76 -12.36
C MET A 163 -10.33 -8.29 -11.53
N ALA A 164 -10.11 -7.41 -10.55
CA ALA A 164 -11.18 -6.86 -9.71
C ALA A 164 -12.21 -6.05 -10.50
N ARG A 165 -11.79 -5.33 -11.54
CA ARG A 165 -12.67 -4.61 -12.47
C ARG A 165 -13.46 -5.56 -13.37
N ALA A 166 -12.82 -6.57 -13.91
CA ALA A 166 -13.47 -7.56 -14.78
C ALA A 166 -14.56 -8.35 -14.04
N ALA A 167 -14.40 -8.54 -12.73
CA ALA A 167 -15.39 -9.19 -11.89
C ALA A 167 -16.57 -8.28 -11.47
N ASP A 168 -16.55 -6.97 -11.79
CA ASP A 168 -17.51 -5.97 -11.31
C ASP A 168 -17.65 -5.94 -9.76
N GLU A 169 -16.57 -6.32 -9.06
CA GLU A 169 -16.67 -6.65 -7.64
C GLU A 169 -16.24 -5.51 -6.71
N ARG A 170 -15.33 -4.61 -7.12
CA ARG A 170 -14.59 -3.79 -6.12
C ARG A 170 -14.17 -2.37 -6.55
N TRP A 171 -13.31 -2.20 -7.55
CA TRP A 171 -12.62 -0.92 -7.84
C TRP A 171 -12.88 -0.43 -9.27
N GLY A 172 -14.05 0.18 -9.52
CA GLY A 172 -14.39 0.84 -10.78
C GLY A 172 -13.50 2.05 -11.06
#